data_AF-A0A7C7INN4-F1
#
_entry.id   AF-A0A7C7INN4-F1
#
_cell.length_a   1.000
_cell.length_b   1.000
_cell.length_c   1.000
_cell.angle_alpha   90.00
_cell.angle_beta   90.00
_cell.angle_gamma   90.00
#
_symmetry.space_group_name_H-M   'P 1'
#
loop_
_entity.id
_entity.type
_entity.pdbx_description
1 polymer ?
#
loop_
_entity_poly.entity_id
_entity_poly.type
_entity_poly.pdbx_seq_one_letter_code
_entity_poly.pdbx_strand_id
1 'polypeptide(L)'
;MTRGIINAPQLEAVEVGSLILQEGGNAVDAAISSALVQTVVDPMMCGIAGFGSLQLYLPEKNFHGFIDFHTTAPYKTKEDMWEDQIPHEVRDGMVLTV
;
A
#
# COMPACT_ATOMS: atom_id res chain seq x y z
N MET A 1 10.45 -2.40 27.14
CA MET A 1 9.19 -2.78 26.45
C MET A 1 8.78 -1.62 25.57
N THR A 2 8.83 -1.81 24.26
CA THR A 2 8.27 -0.86 23.28
C THR A 2 6.75 -0.82 23.48
N ARG A 3 6.17 0.37 23.66
CA ARG A 3 4.72 0.57 23.70
C ARG A 3 4.29 1.07 22.32
N GLY A 4 3.79 0.18 21.48
CA GLY A 4 3.33 0.50 20.13
C GLY A 4 2.10 -0.32 19.76
N ILE A 5 1.35 0.15 18.75
CA ILE A 5 0.17 -0.52 18.22
C ILE A 5 0.40 -0.72 16.72
N ILE A 6 0.05 -1.91 16.22
CA ILE A 6 0.03 -2.24 14.80
C ILE A 6 -1.40 -2.62 14.43
N ASN A 7 -1.85 -2.16 13.27
CA ASN A 7 -3.12 -2.52 12.67
C ASN A 7 -2.90 -2.76 11.18
N ALA A 8 -3.44 -3.87 10.68
CA ALA A 8 -3.46 -4.24 9.27
C ALA A 8 -4.69 -5.14 9.03
N PRO A 9 -5.13 -5.32 7.77
CA PRO A 9 -6.30 -6.14 7.47
C PRO A 9 -6.13 -7.63 7.80
N GLN A 10 -4.91 -8.19 7.64
CA GLN A 10 -4.62 -9.60 7.92
C GLN A 10 -3.84 -9.73 9.23
N LEU A 11 -4.13 -10.81 9.95
CA LEU A 11 -3.53 -11.09 11.25
C LEU A 11 -2.02 -11.28 11.13
N GLU A 12 -1.56 -12.01 10.13
CA GLU A 12 -0.14 -12.33 9.90
C GLU A 12 0.69 -11.05 9.70
N ALA A 13 0.12 -10.04 9.02
CA ALA A 13 0.76 -8.74 8.85
C ALA A 13 0.87 -7.98 10.18
N VAL A 14 -0.14 -8.08 11.05
CA VAL A 14 -0.11 -7.50 12.41
C VAL A 14 0.92 -8.22 13.29
N GLU A 15 0.96 -9.55 13.24
CA GLU A 15 1.89 -10.37 14.02
C GLU A 15 3.35 -10.05 13.69
N VAL A 16 3.69 -9.98 12.41
CA VAL A 16 5.05 -9.62 11.99
C VAL A 16 5.40 -8.19 12.37
N GLY A 17 4.49 -7.22 12.18
CA GLY A 17 4.74 -5.84 12.63
C GLY A 17 4.96 -5.74 14.14
N SER A 18 4.18 -6.49 14.93
CA SER A 18 4.34 -6.57 16.39
C SER A 18 5.69 -7.17 16.79
N LEU A 19 6.13 -8.24 16.10
CA LEU A 19 7.44 -8.84 16.32
C LEU A 19 8.57 -7.84 16.07
N ILE A 20 8.51 -7.09 14.97
CA ILE A 20 9.52 -6.08 14.63
C ILE A 20 9.62 -4.98 15.69
N LEU A 21 8.49 -4.51 16.24
CA LEU A 21 8.50 -3.56 17.35
C LEU A 21 9.11 -4.16 18.64
N GLN A 22 8.89 -5.45 18.88
CA GLN A 22 9.46 -6.17 20.04
C GLN A 22 10.98 -6.37 19.91
N GLU A 23 11.47 -6.57 18.68
CA GLU A 23 12.89 -6.71 18.36
C GLU A 23 13.64 -5.36 18.33
N GLY A 24 12.93 -4.24 18.55
CA GLY A 24 13.52 -2.90 18.64
C GLY A 24 13.48 -2.09 17.36
N GLY A 25 12.75 -2.56 16.33
CA GLY A 25 12.46 -1.77 15.14
C GLY A 25 11.56 -0.56 15.44
N ASN A 26 11.61 0.44 14.58
CA ASN A 26 10.77 1.62 14.69
C ASN A 26 9.41 1.43 13.98
N ALA A 27 8.54 2.43 14.02
CA ALA A 27 7.21 2.37 13.40
C ALA A 27 7.24 2.18 11.86
N VAL A 28 8.27 2.70 11.19
CA VAL A 28 8.47 2.54 9.74
C VAL A 28 8.91 1.11 9.42
N ASP A 29 9.85 0.55 10.19
CA ASP A 29 10.31 -0.84 10.01
C ASP A 29 9.14 -1.83 10.17
N ALA A 30 8.31 -1.61 11.20
CA ALA A 30 7.13 -2.41 11.45
C ALA A 30 6.10 -2.27 10.31
N ALA A 31 5.83 -1.05 9.84
CA ALA A 31 4.89 -0.82 8.74
C ALA A 31 5.35 -1.47 7.42
N ILE A 32 6.65 -1.37 7.08
CA ILE A 32 7.21 -2.00 5.87
C ILE A 32 7.12 -3.52 5.97
N SER A 33 7.46 -4.09 7.12
CA SER A 33 7.40 -5.54 7.35
C SER A 33 5.96 -6.05 7.25
N SER A 34 5.00 -5.34 7.86
CA SER A 34 3.57 -5.63 7.71
C SER A 34 3.14 -5.55 6.24
N ALA A 35 3.53 -4.52 5.49
CA ALA A 35 3.17 -4.38 4.08
C ALA A 35 3.74 -5.48 3.18
N LEU A 36 4.96 -5.95 3.46
CA LEU A 36 5.57 -7.07 2.72
C LEU A 36 4.86 -8.39 2.99
N VAL A 37 4.48 -8.66 4.24
CA VAL A 37 3.66 -9.85 4.58
C VAL A 37 2.27 -9.73 3.97
N GLN A 38 1.65 -8.56 4.07
CA GLN A 38 0.36 -8.24 3.47
C GLN A 38 0.34 -8.51 1.96
N THR A 39 1.43 -8.24 1.25
CA THR A 39 1.58 -8.58 -0.18
C THR A 39 1.39 -10.09 -0.44
N VAL A 40 1.79 -10.95 0.51
CA VAL A 40 1.69 -12.41 0.40
C VAL A 40 0.30 -12.90 0.81
N VAL A 41 -0.25 -12.36 1.90
CA VAL A 41 -1.51 -12.85 2.50
C VAL A 41 -2.76 -12.17 1.93
N ASP A 42 -2.61 -11.02 1.28
CA ASP A 42 -3.68 -10.28 0.61
C ASP A 42 -3.27 -9.72 -0.76
N PRO A 43 -2.87 -10.59 -1.71
CA PRO A 43 -2.30 -10.16 -2.98
C PRO A 43 -3.30 -9.45 -3.90
N MET A 44 -4.62 -9.61 -3.66
CA MET A 44 -5.64 -8.93 -4.45
C MET A 44 -5.81 -7.46 -4.06
N MET A 45 -5.42 -7.09 -2.84
CA MET A 45 -5.61 -5.74 -2.30
C MET A 45 -4.34 -4.89 -2.35
N CYS A 46 -3.16 -5.49 -2.19
CA CYS A 46 -1.89 -4.75 -2.24
C CYS A 46 -0.73 -5.60 -2.77
N GLY A 47 0.36 -4.93 -3.16
CA GLY A 47 1.60 -5.60 -3.50
C GLY A 47 2.71 -4.68 -4.00
N ILE A 48 3.91 -5.24 -4.15
CA ILE A 48 5.12 -4.51 -4.58
C ILE A 48 5.04 -3.91 -5.99
N ALA A 49 4.16 -4.45 -6.83
CA ALA A 49 3.95 -3.99 -8.21
C ALA A 49 2.77 -3.00 -8.33
N GLY A 50 2.12 -2.70 -7.21
CA GLY A 50 1.02 -1.74 -7.16
C GLY A 50 1.52 -0.30 -6.97
N PHE A 51 0.74 0.46 -6.22
CA PHE A 51 1.02 1.85 -5.90
C PHE A 51 0.45 2.20 -4.52
N GLY A 52 0.75 3.39 -4.02
CA GLY A 52 0.16 3.87 -2.78
C GLY A 52 0.84 5.11 -2.25
N SER A 53 0.70 5.27 -0.93
CA SER A 53 1.32 6.38 -0.24
C SER A 53 1.61 6.06 1.23
N LEU A 54 2.59 6.75 1.80
CA LEU A 54 2.95 6.64 3.20
C LEU A 54 2.93 8.02 3.86
N GLN A 55 2.11 8.18 4.89
CA GLN A 55 2.17 9.31 5.81
C GLN A 55 3.03 8.91 7.01
N LEU A 56 4.01 9.74 7.37
CA LEU A 56 4.90 9.43 8.48
C LEU A 56 5.33 10.66 9.26
N TYR A 57 5.57 10.43 10.55
CA TYR A 57 6.16 11.37 11.47
C TYR A 57 7.45 10.79 12.05
N LEU A 58 8.56 11.51 11.87
CA LEU A 58 9.89 11.17 12.38
C LEU A 58 10.30 12.25 13.41
N PRO A 59 10.04 12.02 14.71
CA PRO A 59 10.26 13.03 15.75
C PRO A 59 11.71 13.46 15.88
N GLU A 60 12.65 12.52 15.75
CA GLU A 60 14.10 12.80 15.84
C GLU A 60 14.59 13.77 14.75
N LYS A 61 13.86 13.82 13.63
CA LYS A 61 14.15 14.71 12.50
C LYS A 61 13.22 15.92 12.45
N ASN A 62 12.30 16.06 13.41
CA ASN A 62 11.19 17.01 13.37
C ASN A 62 10.48 17.03 12.01
N PHE A 63 10.27 15.84 11.44
CA PHE A 63 9.73 15.69 10.09
C PHE A 63 8.34 15.08 10.16
N HIS A 64 7.37 15.76 9.57
CA HIS A 64 6.05 15.23 9.28
C HIS A 64 5.84 15.38 7.78
N GLY A 65 5.61 14.28 7.09
CA GLY A 65 5.47 14.33 5.66
C GLY A 65 4.80 13.10 5.07
N PHE A 66 4.94 13.04 3.75
CA PHE A 66 4.24 12.12 2.88
C PHE A 66 5.20 11.62 1.82
N ILE A 67 5.18 10.31 1.58
CA ILE A 67 5.86 9.68 0.46
C ILE A 67 4.78 9.23 -0.51
N ASP A 68 4.76 9.86 -1.68
CA ASP A 68 3.90 9.47 -2.78
C ASP A 68 4.62 8.46 -3.66
N PHE A 69 3.99 7.31 -3.89
CA PHE A 69 4.46 6.31 -4.85
C PHE A 69 3.29 5.83 -5.73
N HIS A 70 2.43 6.76 -6.13
CA HIS A 70 1.46 6.52 -7.20
C HIS A 70 2.15 6.22 -8.53
N THR A 71 1.66 5.22 -9.24
CA THR A 71 2.16 4.87 -10.57
C THR A 71 1.79 5.95 -11.57
N THR A 72 2.68 6.15 -12.53
CA THR A 72 2.43 7.04 -13.67
C THR A 72 2.05 6.21 -14.90
N ALA A 73 1.19 6.76 -15.75
CA ALA A 73 0.93 6.19 -17.06
C ALA A 73 2.26 5.96 -17.83
N PRO A 74 2.47 4.76 -18.42
CA PRO A 74 3.65 4.50 -19.23
C PRO A 74 3.83 5.49 -20.39
N TYR A 75 5.08 5.68 -20.84
CA TYR A 75 5.42 6.65 -21.91
C TYR A 75 4.63 6.48 -23.21
N LYS A 76 4.17 5.26 -23.54
CA LYS A 76 3.41 4.97 -24.77
C LYS A 76 1.90 4.96 -24.59
N THR A 77 1.39 5.32 -23.40
CA THR A 77 -0.04 5.48 -23.17
C THR A 77 -0.61 6.54 -24.10
N LYS A 78 -1.78 6.24 -24.68
CA LYS A 78 -2.55 7.16 -25.53
C LYS A 78 -3.95 7.30 -24.95
N GLU A 79 -4.59 8.43 -25.23
CA GLU A 79 -5.94 8.73 -24.73
C GLU A 79 -6.98 7.70 -25.22
N ASP A 80 -6.82 7.21 -26.45
CA ASP A 80 -7.75 6.32 -27.15
C ASP A 80 -7.47 4.81 -26.97
N MET A 81 -6.45 4.43 -26.18
CA MET A 81 -5.89 3.07 -26.22
C MET A 81 -6.83 1.94 -25.77
N TRP A 82 -7.97 2.27 -25.15
CA TRP A 82 -8.96 1.31 -24.64
C TRP A 82 -10.36 1.50 -25.24
N GLU A 83 -10.58 2.46 -26.14
CA GLU A 83 -11.94 2.80 -26.64
C GLU A 83 -12.66 1.58 -27.23
N ASP A 84 -11.95 0.74 -27.99
CA ASP A 84 -12.50 -0.48 -28.60
C ASP A 84 -12.73 -1.64 -27.60
N GLN A 85 -12.27 -1.50 -26.35
CA GLN A 85 -12.38 -2.51 -25.30
C GLN A 85 -13.43 -2.17 -24.23
N ILE A 86 -14.19 -1.07 -24.40
CA ILE A 86 -15.27 -0.68 -23.50
C ILE A 86 -16.60 -1.08 -24.15
N PRO A 87 -17.12 -2.30 -23.91
CA PRO A 87 -18.34 -2.77 -24.58
C PRO A 87 -19.59 -1.97 -24.15
N HIS A 88 -19.59 -1.39 -22.96
CA HIS A 88 -20.61 -0.48 -22.43
C HIS A 88 -20.14 0.11 -21.09
N GLU A 89 -20.71 1.25 -20.70
CA GLU A 89 -20.55 1.79 -19.34
C GLU A 89 -21.35 0.96 -18.33
N VAL A 90 -20.72 0.58 -17.22
CA VAL A 90 -21.40 -0.14 -16.14
C VAL A 90 -22.31 0.85 -15.38
N ARG A 91 -23.57 0.47 -15.18
CA ARG A 91 -24.61 1.34 -14.57
C ARG A 91 -24.36 1.71 -13.11
N ASP A 92 -23.45 1.02 -12.44
CA ASP A 92 -23.10 1.25 -11.03
C ASP A 92 -21.95 2.26 -10.84
N GLY A 93 -21.35 2.75 -11.94
CA GLY A 93 -20.27 3.73 -11.90
C GLY A 93 -18.92 3.17 -11.47
N MET A 94 -18.77 1.85 -11.26
CA MET A 94 -17.48 1.22 -11.02
C MET A 94 -16.87 0.76 -12.34
N VAL A 95 -15.85 1.46 -12.82
CA VAL A 95 -15.10 1.06 -14.02
C VAL A 95 -14.18 -0.12 -13.64
N LEU A 96 -14.71 -1.33 -13.74
CA LEU A 96 -13.96 -2.57 -13.85
C LEU A 96 -14.42 -3.23 -15.14
N THR A 97 -13.70 -2.93 -16.23
CA THR A 97 -13.85 -3.64 -17.49
C THR A 97 -13.41 -5.10 -17.28
N VAL A 98 -14.33 -6.03 -17.57
CA VAL A 98 -14.02 -7.44 -17.92
C VAL A 98 -14.18 -7.63 -19.41
#